data_AF-A0A2I4ALV4-F1
#
_entry.id   AF-A0A2I4ALV4-F1
#
_cell.length_a   1.000
_cell.length_b   1.000
_cell.length_c   1.000
_cell.angle_alpha   90.00
_cell.angle_beta   90.00
_cell.angle_gamma   90.00
#
_symmetry.space_group_name_H-M   'P 1'
#
loop_
_entity.id
_entity.type
_entity.pdbx_description
1 polymer ?
#
loop_
_entity_poly.entity_id
_entity_poly.type
_entity_poly.pdbx_seq_one_letter_code
_entity_poly.pdbx_strand_id
1 'polypeptide(L)'
;MTEPCSGRGDCLACGTCVCYNPDQFEGPYCQYDKTQCQRFAGFLCNERGSCVMGQCACADGWEGSACECPKSNQTCLDDKGLVCGGRGKCVCGRCECPNSGIEMSATCEPNFQFQLGVCEGTRSCVQCQAWRTGELKQEADCDTCPFKVTMVKELKEREKVLDSCSFRDEDDDCTYHYTVDPSEDPTANEIMVEVLEKKDCPGAGLLWLLPLFLFLLLLLALLLLCCWKY
;
A
#
# COMPACT_ATOMS: atom_id res chain seq x y z
N MET A 1 -9.17 -35.08 44.10
CA MET A 1 -10.00 -36.30 44.08
C MET A 1 -10.80 -36.25 42.80
N THR A 2 -10.60 -37.19 41.87
CA THR A 2 -11.37 -37.24 40.62
C THR A 2 -12.68 -37.95 40.89
N GLU A 3 -13.79 -37.23 40.73
CA GLU A 3 -15.13 -37.82 40.86
C GLU A 3 -15.40 -38.80 39.70
N PRO A 4 -16.12 -39.91 39.94
CA PRO A 4 -16.57 -40.81 38.88
C PRO A 4 -17.34 -40.05 37.78
N CYS A 5 -17.12 -40.41 36.52
CA CYS A 5 -17.78 -39.79 35.37
C CYS A 5 -17.71 -38.25 35.35
N SER A 6 -16.60 -37.70 35.85
CA SER A 6 -16.36 -36.25 35.96
C SER A 6 -17.44 -35.50 36.75
N GLY A 7 -18.19 -36.19 37.62
CA GLY A 7 -19.32 -35.63 38.36
C GLY A 7 -20.54 -35.29 37.48
N ARG A 8 -20.54 -35.71 36.21
CA ARG A 8 -21.51 -35.33 35.18
C ARG A 8 -22.32 -36.51 34.64
N GLY A 9 -22.28 -37.65 35.32
CA GLY A 9 -23.04 -38.84 34.96
C GLY A 9 -23.02 -39.93 36.01
N ASP A 10 -23.80 -40.97 35.75
CA ASP A 10 -23.88 -42.18 36.57
C ASP A 10 -22.89 -43.24 36.09
N CYS A 11 -22.17 -43.86 37.02
CA CYS A 11 -21.26 -44.98 36.73
C CYS A 11 -22.00 -46.31 36.89
N LEU A 12 -22.14 -47.06 35.80
CA LEU A 12 -22.78 -48.38 35.80
C LEU A 12 -21.82 -49.47 36.30
N ALA A 13 -22.37 -50.63 36.68
CA ALA A 13 -21.62 -51.76 37.28
C ALA A 13 -20.45 -52.29 36.42
N CYS A 14 -20.41 -51.97 35.13
CA CYS A 14 -19.34 -52.32 34.20
C CYS A 14 -18.28 -51.21 33.99
N GLY A 15 -18.34 -50.11 34.75
CA GLY A 15 -17.43 -48.97 34.61
C GLY A 15 -17.72 -48.07 33.41
N THR A 16 -18.91 -48.20 32.81
CA THR A 16 -19.40 -47.32 31.73
C THR A 16 -20.17 -46.15 32.33
N CYS A 17 -19.90 -44.93 31.86
CA CYS A 17 -20.60 -43.73 32.31
C CYS A 17 -21.81 -43.41 31.41
N VAL A 18 -22.92 -42.99 32.04
CA VAL A 18 -24.10 -42.42 31.36
C VAL A 18 -24.23 -40.96 31.80
N CYS A 19 -24.08 -40.02 30.86
CA CYS A 19 -24.06 -38.60 31.18
C CYS A 19 -25.46 -38.05 31.47
N TYR A 20 -25.59 -37.19 32.49
CA TYR A 20 -26.89 -36.63 32.90
C TYR A 20 -27.54 -35.76 31.82
N ASN A 21 -26.74 -35.06 31.02
CA ASN A 21 -27.20 -34.23 29.90
C ASN A 21 -26.37 -34.57 28.64
N PRO A 22 -26.80 -35.52 27.80
CA PRO A 22 -26.04 -35.98 26.64
C PRO A 22 -25.92 -34.92 25.52
N ASP A 23 -26.78 -33.89 25.53
CA ASP A 23 -26.68 -32.75 24.62
C ASP A 23 -25.59 -31.76 25.02
N GLN A 24 -25.20 -31.77 26.30
CA GLN A 24 -24.15 -30.91 26.83
C GLN A 24 -22.84 -31.67 27.09
N PHE A 25 -22.90 -32.90 27.58
CA PHE A 25 -21.72 -33.66 28.00
C PHE A 25 -21.51 -34.90 27.13
N GLU A 26 -20.25 -35.19 26.82
CA GLU A 26 -19.84 -36.36 26.05
C GLU A 26 -18.49 -36.95 26.47
N GLY A 27 -18.13 -38.03 25.80
CA GLY A 27 -16.94 -38.81 26.06
C GLY A 27 -17.22 -40.01 26.97
N PRO A 28 -16.27 -40.96 27.03
CA PRO A 28 -16.42 -42.20 27.81
C PRO A 28 -16.61 -41.97 29.31
N TYR A 29 -16.22 -40.79 29.82
CA TYR A 29 -16.31 -40.41 31.23
C TYR A 29 -17.09 -39.11 31.43
N CYS A 30 -17.90 -38.68 30.45
CA CYS A 30 -18.63 -37.40 30.48
C CYS A 30 -17.72 -36.18 30.72
N GLN A 31 -16.46 -36.27 30.27
CA GLN A 31 -15.42 -35.30 30.58
C GLN A 31 -15.44 -34.07 29.67
N TYR A 32 -16.12 -34.13 28.53
CA TYR A 32 -16.17 -33.04 27.56
C TYR A 32 -17.51 -32.32 27.62
N ASP A 33 -17.46 -31.00 27.62
CA ASP A 33 -18.64 -30.14 27.50
C ASP A 33 -18.72 -29.58 26.08
N LYS A 34 -19.76 -29.99 25.34
CA LYS A 34 -20.05 -29.56 23.97
C LYS A 34 -20.29 -28.06 23.84
N THR A 35 -20.56 -27.35 24.95
CA THR A 35 -20.81 -25.91 24.95
C THR A 35 -19.57 -25.06 25.23
N GLN A 36 -18.46 -25.71 25.62
CA GLN A 36 -17.22 -25.06 26.05
C GLN A 36 -16.11 -25.06 25.00
N CYS A 37 -16.39 -25.52 23.77
CA CYS A 37 -15.45 -25.32 22.67
C CYS A 37 -15.16 -23.84 22.40
N GLN A 38 -14.10 -23.58 21.64
CA GLN A 38 -13.71 -22.22 21.29
C GLN A 38 -14.79 -21.49 20.51
N ARG A 39 -14.87 -20.17 20.74
CA ARG A 39 -15.81 -19.28 20.09
C ARG A 39 -15.05 -18.25 19.27
N PHE A 40 -15.53 -17.99 18.07
CA PHE A 40 -15.07 -16.88 17.23
C PHE A 40 -16.22 -15.92 17.01
N ALA A 41 -16.00 -14.62 17.23
CA ALA A 41 -17.04 -13.59 17.17
C ALA A 41 -18.31 -13.92 17.99
N GLY A 42 -18.16 -14.66 19.10
CA GLY A 42 -19.26 -15.10 19.98
C GLY A 42 -19.89 -16.45 19.62
N PHE A 43 -19.61 -16.99 18.43
CA PHE A 43 -20.19 -18.22 17.90
C PHE A 43 -19.32 -19.44 18.19
N LEU A 44 -19.93 -20.50 18.72
CA LEU A 44 -19.26 -21.77 19.01
C LEU A 44 -18.78 -22.41 17.71
N CYS A 45 -17.48 -22.70 17.61
CA CYS A 45 -16.85 -23.20 16.38
C CYS A 45 -17.23 -22.39 15.14
N ASN A 46 -17.40 -21.06 15.31
CA ASN A 46 -17.78 -20.10 14.28
C ASN A 46 -19.05 -20.49 13.47
N GLU A 47 -19.92 -21.35 14.02
CA GLU A 47 -21.04 -21.99 13.29
C GLU A 47 -20.63 -22.76 12.02
N ARG A 48 -19.33 -23.07 11.89
CA ARG A 48 -18.72 -23.76 10.73
C ARG A 48 -18.04 -25.05 11.15
N GLY A 49 -18.49 -25.62 12.26
CA GLY A 49 -17.99 -26.87 12.81
C GLY A 49 -18.86 -27.36 13.95
N SER A 50 -18.51 -28.50 14.49
CA SER A 50 -19.17 -29.09 15.66
C SER A 50 -18.15 -29.29 16.78
N CYS A 51 -18.58 -29.06 18.02
CA CYS A 51 -17.75 -29.35 19.20
C CYS A 51 -17.73 -30.86 19.44
N VAL A 52 -16.55 -31.47 19.32
CA VAL A 52 -16.33 -32.90 19.51
C VAL A 52 -15.10 -33.09 20.39
N MET A 53 -15.28 -33.79 21.50
CA MET A 53 -14.24 -34.06 22.50
C MET A 53 -13.52 -32.80 23.00
N GLY A 54 -14.28 -31.70 23.15
CA GLY A 54 -13.75 -30.40 23.62
C GLY A 54 -12.94 -29.62 22.58
N GLN A 55 -12.97 -30.03 21.31
CA GLN A 55 -12.33 -29.32 20.20
C GLN A 55 -13.32 -29.09 19.06
N CYS A 56 -13.07 -28.05 18.25
CA CYS A 56 -13.89 -27.78 17.07
C CYS A 56 -13.49 -28.69 15.90
N ALA A 57 -14.40 -29.56 15.48
CA ALA A 57 -14.31 -30.29 14.22
C ALA A 57 -14.91 -29.44 13.11
N CYS A 58 -14.05 -28.82 12.30
CA CYS A 58 -14.47 -27.88 11.26
C CYS A 58 -15.10 -28.57 10.05
N ALA A 59 -16.08 -27.90 9.45
CA ALA A 59 -16.69 -28.29 8.19
C ALA A 59 -15.68 -28.16 7.03
N ASP A 60 -15.98 -28.83 5.91
CA ASP A 60 -15.14 -28.77 4.72
C ASP A 60 -14.92 -27.32 4.25
N GLY A 61 -13.66 -27.00 3.94
CA GLY A 61 -13.25 -25.65 3.57
C GLY A 61 -12.91 -24.73 4.74
N TRP A 62 -13.01 -25.19 6.00
CA TRP A 62 -12.67 -24.42 7.20
C TRP A 62 -11.57 -25.06 8.05
N GLU A 63 -10.81 -24.23 8.75
CA GLU A 63 -9.74 -24.57 9.68
C GLU A 63 -9.60 -23.51 10.79
N GLY A 64 -8.59 -23.66 11.64
CA GLY A 64 -8.43 -22.85 12.86
C GLY A 64 -9.05 -23.53 14.08
N SER A 65 -8.68 -23.06 15.27
CA SER A 65 -9.09 -23.69 16.53
C SER A 65 -10.58 -23.48 16.86
N ALA A 66 -11.21 -22.48 16.23
CA ALA A 66 -12.62 -22.17 16.30
C ALA A 66 -13.31 -22.22 14.92
N CYS A 67 -12.70 -22.81 13.89
CA CYS A 67 -13.22 -22.83 12.51
C CYS A 67 -13.44 -21.44 11.89
N GLU A 68 -12.60 -20.49 12.29
CA GLU A 68 -12.55 -19.11 11.80
C GLU A 68 -11.85 -18.97 10.44
N CYS A 69 -11.07 -20.00 10.10
CA CYS A 69 -10.14 -20.13 9.00
C CYS A 69 -10.71 -20.55 7.64
N PRO A 70 -10.99 -19.74 6.60
CA PRO A 70 -11.29 -20.33 5.29
C PRO A 70 -10.01 -20.93 4.67
N LYS A 71 -10.08 -22.19 4.21
CA LYS A 71 -8.98 -22.86 3.46
C LYS A 71 -8.82 -22.34 2.04
N SER A 72 -9.83 -21.62 1.54
CA SER A 72 -9.89 -21.12 0.17
C SER A 72 -9.37 -19.69 0.08
N ASN A 73 -8.63 -19.40 -0.99
CA ASN A 73 -8.11 -18.05 -1.26
C ASN A 73 -9.11 -17.15 -2.01
N GLN A 74 -10.35 -17.60 -2.20
CA GLN A 74 -11.35 -16.87 -3.00
C GLN A 74 -11.61 -15.45 -2.49
N THR A 75 -11.60 -15.24 -1.17
CA THR A 75 -11.80 -13.90 -0.59
C THR A 75 -10.59 -12.98 -0.74
N CYS A 76 -9.45 -13.51 -1.17
CA CYS A 76 -8.21 -12.78 -1.40
C CYS A 76 -7.96 -12.48 -2.89
N LEU A 77 -8.89 -12.83 -3.78
CA LEU A 77 -8.75 -12.56 -5.22
C LEU A 77 -9.13 -11.11 -5.51
N ASP A 78 -8.32 -10.44 -6.33
CA ASP A 78 -8.64 -9.12 -6.89
C ASP A 78 -9.53 -9.24 -8.15
N ASP A 79 -9.89 -8.10 -8.74
CA ASP A 79 -10.72 -8.03 -9.95
C ASP A 79 -10.06 -8.69 -11.18
N LYS A 80 -8.75 -8.95 -11.13
CA LYS A 80 -7.96 -9.62 -12.17
C LYS A 80 -7.75 -11.10 -11.87
N GLY A 81 -8.26 -11.61 -10.75
CA GLY A 81 -8.11 -12.98 -10.30
C GLY A 81 -6.74 -13.32 -9.71
N LEU A 82 -5.94 -12.31 -9.33
CA LEU A 82 -4.68 -12.50 -8.62
C LEU A 82 -4.94 -12.54 -7.11
N VAL A 83 -4.23 -13.43 -6.41
CA VAL A 83 -4.27 -13.49 -4.95
C VAL A 83 -3.49 -12.29 -4.39
N CYS A 84 -4.17 -11.42 -3.66
CA CYS A 84 -3.59 -10.24 -3.01
C CYS A 84 -2.75 -9.38 -3.97
N GLY A 85 -3.28 -9.11 -5.18
CA GLY A 85 -2.62 -8.28 -6.19
C GLY A 85 -1.29 -8.85 -6.69
N GLY A 86 -0.98 -10.11 -6.37
CA GLY A 86 0.32 -10.74 -6.63
C GLY A 86 1.46 -10.28 -5.70
N ARG A 87 1.17 -9.43 -4.71
CA ARG A 87 2.17 -8.79 -3.82
C ARG A 87 2.10 -9.27 -2.37
N GLY A 88 0.92 -9.73 -1.95
CA GLY A 88 0.66 -10.16 -0.58
C GLY A 88 0.54 -11.67 -0.41
N LYS A 89 0.30 -12.08 0.84
CA LYS A 89 -0.05 -13.47 1.19
C LYS A 89 -1.49 -13.52 1.68
N CYS A 90 -2.27 -14.48 1.20
CA CYS A 90 -3.60 -14.74 1.75
C CYS A 90 -3.48 -15.56 3.03
N VAL A 91 -3.85 -14.97 4.16
CA VAL A 91 -3.86 -15.60 5.47
C VAL A 91 -5.29 -15.53 6.00
N CYS A 92 -5.92 -16.68 6.16
CA CYS A 92 -7.27 -16.79 6.69
C CYS A 92 -8.31 -15.92 5.97
N GLY A 93 -8.22 -15.91 4.63
CA GLY A 93 -9.14 -15.18 3.77
C GLY A 93 -8.93 -13.67 3.77
N ARG A 94 -7.82 -13.18 4.33
CA ARG A 94 -7.41 -11.78 4.31
C ARG A 94 -6.01 -11.65 3.73
N CYS A 95 -5.72 -10.56 3.04
CA CYS A 95 -4.39 -10.31 2.51
C CYS A 95 -3.50 -9.65 3.55
N GLU A 96 -2.36 -10.29 3.83
CA GLU A 96 -1.23 -9.68 4.51
C GLU A 96 -0.32 -9.04 3.45
N CYS A 97 -0.40 -7.72 3.36
CA CYS A 97 0.39 -6.92 2.42
C CYS A 97 1.77 -6.59 3.00
N PRO A 98 2.80 -6.47 2.15
CA PRO A 98 4.10 -6.01 2.58
C PRO A 98 4.03 -4.56 3.07
N ASN A 99 4.85 -4.23 4.06
CA ASN A 99 4.88 -2.92 4.68
C ASN A 99 5.72 -1.96 3.80
N SER A 100 5.06 -1.31 2.83
CA SER A 100 5.72 -0.42 1.86
C SER A 100 5.59 1.07 2.21
N GLY A 101 5.15 1.41 3.43
CA GLY A 101 4.91 2.80 3.85
C GLY A 101 3.79 3.51 3.08
N ILE A 102 3.03 2.78 2.27
CA ILE A 102 1.93 3.26 1.44
C ILE A 102 0.64 2.58 1.91
N GLU A 103 -0.45 3.34 2.01
CA GLU A 103 -1.77 2.78 2.28
C GLU A 103 -2.26 1.95 1.08
N MET A 104 -2.32 0.63 1.28
CA MET A 104 -2.78 -0.34 0.29
C MET A 104 -4.26 -0.69 0.49
N SER A 105 -4.90 -1.19 -0.57
CA SER A 105 -6.25 -1.76 -0.50
C SER A 105 -6.27 -3.10 0.27
N ALA A 106 -7.47 -3.63 0.50
CA ALA A 106 -7.66 -4.96 1.11
C ALA A 106 -7.07 -6.12 0.27
N THR A 107 -6.76 -5.87 -1.01
CA THR A 107 -6.15 -6.82 -1.97
C THR A 107 -4.69 -6.48 -2.26
N CYS A 108 -4.05 -5.60 -1.47
CA CYS A 108 -2.67 -5.15 -1.69
C CYS A 108 -2.44 -4.40 -3.02
N GLU A 109 -3.50 -3.80 -3.57
CA GLU A 109 -3.41 -2.88 -4.70
C GLU A 109 -3.16 -1.45 -4.19
N PRO A 110 -2.44 -0.61 -4.94
CA PRO A 110 -2.33 0.81 -4.62
C PRO A 110 -3.72 1.43 -4.53
N ASN A 111 -4.07 2.04 -3.39
CA ASN A 111 -5.39 2.63 -3.20
C ASN A 111 -5.57 3.87 -4.11
N PHE A 112 -6.79 4.15 -4.55
CA PHE A 112 -7.15 5.36 -5.30
C PHE A 112 -6.74 6.66 -4.58
N GLN A 113 -6.73 6.68 -3.25
CA GLN A 113 -6.19 7.80 -2.46
C GLN A 113 -4.68 7.97 -2.64
N PHE A 114 -3.93 6.87 -2.77
CA PHE A 114 -2.52 6.95 -3.13
C PHE A 114 -2.36 7.56 -4.51
N GLN A 115 -3.19 7.19 -5.49
CA GLN A 115 -3.12 7.78 -6.83
C GLN A 115 -3.38 9.29 -6.86
N LEU A 116 -4.26 9.82 -6.01
CA LEU A 116 -4.49 11.27 -5.90
C LEU A 116 -3.39 12.01 -5.13
N GLY A 117 -2.69 11.33 -4.22
CA GLY A 117 -1.68 11.93 -3.33
C GLY A 117 -0.24 11.59 -3.69
N VAL A 118 0.00 10.70 -4.66
CA VAL A 118 1.34 10.16 -4.98
C VAL A 118 2.30 11.26 -5.36
N CYS A 119 1.87 12.17 -6.26
CA CYS A 119 2.71 13.29 -6.70
C CYS A 119 3.12 14.21 -5.55
N GLU A 120 2.22 14.51 -4.61
CA GLU A 120 2.58 15.37 -3.47
C GLU A 120 3.49 14.61 -2.48
N GLY A 121 3.23 13.33 -2.24
CA GLY A 121 4.03 12.49 -1.36
C GLY A 121 5.44 12.20 -1.89
N THR A 122 5.63 12.14 -3.21
CA THR A 122 6.94 11.88 -3.83
C THR A 122 7.73 13.15 -4.13
N ARG A 123 7.08 14.33 -4.15
CA ARG A 123 7.65 15.62 -4.54
C ARG A 123 8.99 15.94 -3.86
N SER A 124 9.00 15.98 -2.53
CA SER A 124 10.18 16.42 -1.76
C SER A 124 11.36 15.46 -1.88
N CYS A 125 11.08 14.15 -1.94
CA CYS A 125 12.10 13.12 -2.17
C CYS A 125 12.68 13.20 -3.59
N VAL A 126 11.84 13.45 -4.60
CA VAL A 126 12.30 13.63 -5.99
C VAL A 126 13.24 14.83 -6.10
N GLN A 127 12.86 15.97 -5.53
CA GLN A 127 13.70 17.18 -5.56
C GLN A 127 15.06 16.97 -4.90
N CYS A 128 15.06 16.35 -3.71
CA CYS A 128 16.31 16.14 -2.98
C CYS A 128 17.22 15.13 -3.69
N GLN A 129 16.69 14.02 -4.23
CA GLN A 129 17.51 13.00 -4.86
C GLN A 129 18.04 13.42 -6.24
N ALA A 130 17.23 14.15 -7.02
CA ALA A 130 17.61 14.56 -8.37
C ALA A 130 18.54 15.78 -8.39
N TRP A 131 18.26 16.80 -7.57
CA TRP A 131 18.99 18.09 -7.62
C TRP A 131 19.49 18.61 -6.28
N ARG A 132 19.24 17.89 -5.17
CA ARG A 132 19.58 18.34 -3.80
C ARG A 132 18.93 19.69 -3.45
N THR A 133 17.74 19.96 -3.99
CA THR A 133 16.93 21.16 -3.75
C THR A 133 15.68 20.84 -2.93
N GLY A 134 14.93 21.88 -2.52
CA GLY A 134 13.65 21.74 -1.81
C GLY A 134 13.75 21.53 -0.30
N GLU A 135 12.64 21.08 0.31
CA GLU A 135 12.49 20.97 1.77
C GLU A 135 13.45 19.94 2.40
N LEU A 136 13.66 18.80 1.72
CA LEU A 136 14.53 17.70 2.15
C LEU A 136 15.96 17.80 1.60
N LYS A 137 16.45 19.02 1.31
CA LYS A 137 17.78 19.25 0.73
C LYS A 137 18.95 18.71 1.56
N GLN A 138 18.76 18.47 2.86
CA GLN A 138 19.79 17.89 3.73
C GLN A 138 19.95 16.39 3.45
N GLU A 139 21.20 15.91 3.40
CA GLU A 139 21.52 14.53 3.04
C GLU A 139 20.89 13.51 4.01
N ALA A 140 20.93 13.80 5.32
CA ALA A 140 20.32 12.96 6.34
C ALA A 140 18.80 12.77 6.16
N ASP A 141 18.09 13.82 5.73
CA ASP A 141 16.65 13.76 5.49
C ASP A 141 16.34 13.09 4.15
N CYS A 142 17.14 13.37 3.11
CA CYS A 142 16.97 12.79 1.78
C CYS A 142 17.22 11.27 1.74
N ASP A 143 18.14 10.78 2.58
CA ASP A 143 18.45 9.35 2.70
C ASP A 143 17.33 8.55 3.39
N THR A 144 16.36 9.22 4.03
CA THR A 144 15.18 8.55 4.62
C THR A 144 14.09 8.21 3.60
N CYS A 145 14.22 8.69 2.37
CA CYS A 145 13.22 8.48 1.32
C CYS A 145 13.05 6.99 0.97
N PRO A 146 11.79 6.49 0.86
CA PRO A 146 11.51 5.06 0.76
C PRO A 146 11.79 4.45 -0.63
N PHE A 147 12.22 5.26 -1.60
CA PHE A 147 12.48 4.85 -2.98
C PHE A 147 13.68 5.61 -3.55
N LYS A 148 14.20 5.11 -4.67
CA LYS A 148 15.26 5.77 -5.44
C LYS A 148 14.74 6.32 -6.76
N VAL A 149 15.22 7.50 -7.12
CA VAL A 149 14.93 8.17 -8.38
C VAL A 149 15.90 7.72 -9.47
N THR A 150 15.37 7.49 -10.68
CA THR A 150 16.15 7.28 -11.89
C THR A 150 16.00 8.47 -12.83
N MET A 151 17.11 9.03 -13.29
CA MET A 151 17.11 10.16 -14.22
C MET A 151 17.01 9.63 -15.66
N VAL A 152 16.07 10.17 -16.45
CA VAL A 152 15.81 9.74 -17.83
C VAL A 152 15.75 10.93 -18.77
N LYS A 153 16.03 10.68 -20.05
CA LYS A 153 15.99 11.71 -21.11
C LYS A 153 14.59 11.99 -21.64
N GLU A 154 13.75 10.96 -21.62
CA GLU A 154 12.36 11.01 -22.09
C GLU A 154 11.50 10.23 -21.10
N LEU A 155 10.37 10.81 -20.71
CA LEU A 155 9.40 10.18 -19.82
C LEU A 155 8.40 9.35 -20.63
N LYS A 156 7.86 8.30 -20.00
CA LYS A 156 6.75 7.53 -20.56
C LYS A 156 5.49 8.41 -20.68
N GLU A 157 4.63 8.07 -21.63
CA GLU A 157 3.35 8.76 -21.82
C GLU A 157 2.42 8.57 -20.60
N ARG A 158 1.64 9.60 -20.25
CA ARG A 158 0.67 9.59 -19.13
C ARG A 158 -0.23 8.35 -19.10
N GLU A 159 -0.64 7.82 -20.25
CA GLU A 159 -1.57 6.67 -20.34
C GLU A 159 -0.90 5.34 -20.00
N LYS A 160 0.43 5.28 -20.01
CA LYS A 160 1.22 4.07 -19.78
C LYS A 160 1.79 3.99 -18.37
N VAL A 161 1.59 5.04 -17.56
CA VAL A 161 2.14 5.15 -16.21
C VAL A 161 1.03 5.26 -15.18
N LEU A 162 1.36 4.97 -13.91
CA LEU A 162 0.40 5.14 -12.81
C LEU A 162 0.03 6.62 -12.62
N ASP A 163 1.03 7.50 -12.59
CA ASP A 163 0.83 8.94 -12.61
C ASP A 163 2.01 9.71 -13.23
N SER A 164 1.71 10.90 -13.75
CA SER A 164 2.68 11.83 -14.34
C SER A 164 2.58 13.18 -13.63
N CYS A 165 3.62 13.52 -12.89
CA CYS A 165 3.67 14.65 -11.99
C CYS A 165 4.48 15.82 -12.59
N SER A 166 4.08 17.05 -12.27
CA SER A 166 4.79 18.27 -12.68
C SER A 166 4.73 19.32 -11.58
N PHE A 167 5.89 19.83 -11.16
CA PHE A 167 5.98 20.84 -10.11
C PHE A 167 7.00 21.91 -10.46
N ARG A 168 6.82 23.08 -9.87
CA ARG A 168 7.78 24.18 -9.96
C ARG A 168 8.75 24.10 -8.79
N ASP A 169 10.03 24.15 -9.08
CA ASP A 169 11.09 24.25 -8.08
C ASP A 169 11.21 25.72 -7.64
N GLU A 170 11.29 25.93 -6.33
CA GLU A 170 11.32 27.26 -5.72
C GLU A 170 12.73 27.87 -5.77
N ASP A 171 13.77 27.04 -5.90
CA ASP A 171 15.17 27.49 -5.90
C ASP A 171 15.59 28.11 -7.26
N ASP A 172 15.05 27.61 -8.38
CA ASP A 172 15.42 28.04 -9.74
C ASP A 172 14.24 28.49 -10.62
N ASP A 173 13.01 28.53 -10.08
CA ASP A 173 11.76 28.82 -10.78
C ASP A 173 11.48 27.91 -11.99
N CYS A 174 12.21 26.79 -12.14
CA CYS A 174 12.04 25.85 -13.24
C CYS A 174 10.97 24.80 -12.93
N THR A 175 10.30 24.29 -13.97
CA THR A 175 9.34 23.19 -13.81
C THR A 175 10.06 21.86 -14.06
N TYR A 176 9.90 20.90 -13.15
CA TYR A 176 10.40 19.55 -13.33
C TYR A 176 9.24 18.56 -13.47
N HIS A 177 9.50 17.52 -14.27
CA HIS A 177 8.53 16.51 -14.65
C HIS A 177 9.06 15.14 -14.28
N TYR A 178 8.17 14.28 -13.79
CA TYR A 178 8.51 12.91 -13.44
C TYR A 178 7.29 12.00 -13.50
N THR A 179 7.53 10.71 -13.68
CA THR A 179 6.49 9.68 -13.71
C THR A 179 6.71 8.70 -12.56
N VAL A 180 5.60 8.21 -12.00
CA VAL A 180 5.61 7.20 -10.95
C VAL A 180 4.94 5.96 -11.50
N ASP A 181 5.59 4.82 -11.34
CA ASP A 181 5.12 3.50 -11.71
C ASP A 181 5.28 2.51 -10.57
N PRO A 182 4.42 1.49 -10.46
CA PRO A 182 4.76 0.32 -9.68
C PRO A 182 6.01 -0.37 -10.25
N SER A 183 6.87 -0.93 -9.39
CA SER A 183 7.97 -1.77 -9.88
C SER A 183 7.45 -2.93 -10.74
N GLU A 184 8.21 -3.25 -11.78
CA GLU A 184 7.97 -4.42 -12.64
C GLU A 184 8.23 -5.73 -11.88
N ASP A 185 9.05 -5.70 -10.83
CA ASP A 185 9.34 -6.85 -9.99
C ASP A 185 8.23 -7.05 -8.94
N PRO A 186 7.45 -8.15 -9.00
CA PRO A 186 6.35 -8.41 -8.05
C PRO A 186 6.83 -8.65 -6.61
N THR A 187 8.13 -8.87 -6.41
CA THR A 187 8.78 -9.03 -5.10
C THR A 187 9.41 -7.75 -4.58
N ALA A 188 9.62 -6.74 -5.45
CA ALA A 188 10.18 -5.46 -5.06
C ALA A 188 9.02 -4.50 -4.72
N ASN A 189 8.89 -4.16 -3.44
CA ASN A 189 7.85 -3.27 -2.94
C ASN A 189 8.17 -1.78 -3.18
N GLU A 190 9.04 -1.49 -4.14
CA GLU A 190 9.50 -0.15 -4.44
C GLU A 190 8.67 0.44 -5.58
N ILE A 191 8.41 1.74 -5.51
CA ILE A 191 7.87 2.49 -6.65
C ILE A 191 9.03 2.90 -7.55
N MET A 192 8.84 2.76 -8.86
CA MET A 192 9.79 3.24 -9.85
C MET A 192 9.47 4.70 -10.13
N VAL A 193 10.42 5.59 -9.86
CA VAL A 193 10.27 7.03 -10.09
C VAL A 193 11.28 7.48 -11.13
N GLU A 194 10.80 7.85 -12.31
CA GLU A 194 11.62 8.33 -13.42
C GLU A 194 11.47 9.85 -13.54
N VAL A 195 12.59 10.57 -13.48
CA VAL A 195 12.64 12.03 -13.48
C VAL A 195 13.32 12.53 -14.74
N LEU A 196 12.73 13.54 -15.38
CA LEU A 196 13.31 14.16 -16.55
C LEU A 196 14.61 14.90 -16.18
N GLU A 197 15.72 14.55 -16.84
CA GLU A 197 17.03 15.14 -16.56
C GLU A 197 17.06 16.68 -16.65
N LYS A 198 16.33 17.21 -17.64
CA LYS A 198 16.31 18.64 -17.93
C LYS A 198 15.02 19.27 -17.38
N LYS A 199 15.17 20.26 -16.49
CA LYS A 199 14.05 21.11 -16.07
C LYS A 199 13.61 22.06 -17.19
N ASP A 200 12.31 22.29 -17.28
CA ASP A 200 11.72 23.31 -18.12
C ASP A 200 11.72 24.65 -17.39
N CYS A 201 12.84 25.34 -17.52
CA CYS A 201 12.98 26.70 -17.02
C CYS A 201 12.31 27.69 -17.98
N PRO A 202 11.56 28.70 -17.47
CA PRO A 202 11.16 29.81 -18.31
C PRO A 202 12.43 30.44 -18.89
N GLY A 203 12.62 30.30 -20.21
CA GLY A 203 13.83 30.78 -20.87
C GLY A 203 14.02 32.25 -20.51
N ALA A 204 15.25 32.64 -20.14
CA ALA A 204 15.61 34.00 -19.69
C ALA A 204 14.88 35.06 -20.54
N GLY A 205 13.72 35.48 -20.06
CA GLY A 205 12.70 36.10 -20.90
C GLY A 205 13.21 37.44 -21.40
N LEU A 206 13.14 37.69 -22.71
CA LEU A 206 13.38 38.98 -23.38
C LEU A 206 14.65 39.78 -22.97
N LEU A 207 15.52 39.26 -22.11
CA LEU A 207 16.71 39.95 -21.58
C LEU A 207 17.76 40.13 -22.68
N TRP A 208 17.82 39.20 -23.62
CA TRP A 208 18.62 39.31 -24.84
C TRP A 208 18.13 40.42 -25.78
N LEU A 209 16.89 40.92 -25.63
CA LEU A 209 16.37 42.06 -26.40
C LEU A 209 16.72 43.41 -25.78
N LEU A 210 17.15 43.48 -24.51
CA LEU A 210 17.64 44.72 -23.89
C LEU A 210 18.76 45.42 -24.69
N PRO A 211 19.83 44.74 -25.15
CA PRO A 211 20.85 45.38 -25.98
C PRO A 211 20.29 45.86 -27.32
N LEU A 212 19.31 45.15 -27.88
CA LEU A 212 18.66 45.55 -29.14
C LEU A 212 17.80 46.82 -28.95
N PHE A 213 17.06 46.92 -27.84
CA PHE A 213 16.32 48.14 -27.47
C PHE A 213 17.24 49.33 -27.21
N LEU A 214 18.34 49.12 -26.47
CA LEU A 214 19.34 50.18 -26.22
C LEU A 214 19.95 50.70 -27.52
N PHE A 215 20.26 49.81 -28.46
CA PHE A 215 20.78 50.17 -29.78
C PHE A 215 19.75 50.96 -30.61
N LEU A 216 18.48 50.56 -30.57
CA LEU A 216 17.40 51.23 -31.30
C LEU A 216 17.17 52.66 -30.77
N LEU A 217 17.20 52.83 -29.44
CA LEU A 217 17.10 54.14 -28.79
C LEU A 217 18.28 55.05 -29.17
N LEU A 218 19.49 54.50 -29.25
CA LEU A 218 20.68 55.24 -29.67
C LEU A 218 20.59 55.72 -31.13
N LEU A 219 20.12 54.85 -32.04
CA LEU A 219 19.88 55.22 -33.43
C LEU A 219 18.81 56.31 -33.57
N LEU A 220 17.73 56.21 -32.79
CA LEU A 220 16.65 57.20 -32.81
C LEU A 220 17.14 58.56 -32.31
N ALA A 221 17.97 58.59 -31.26
CA ALA A 221 18.61 59.82 -30.77
C ALA A 221 19.57 60.45 -31.82
N LEU A 222 20.36 59.64 -32.51
CA LEU A 222 21.24 60.09 -33.60
C LEU A 222 20.44 60.67 -34.77
N LEU A 223 19.35 60.03 -35.17
CA LEU A 223 18.46 60.54 -36.23
C LEU A 223 17.85 61.89 -35.85
N LEU A 224 17.36 62.05 -34.61
CA LEU A 224 16.84 63.33 -34.12
C LEU A 224 17.91 64.43 -34.12
N LEU A 225 19.15 64.12 -33.71
CA LEU A 225 20.28 65.05 -33.78
C LEU A 225 20.64 65.44 -35.22
N CYS A 226 20.59 64.51 -36.16
CA CYS A 226 20.80 64.79 -37.58
C CYS A 226 19.68 65.66 -38.16
N CYS A 227 18.42 65.41 -37.80
CA CYS A 227 17.28 66.21 -38.24
C CYS A 227 17.25 67.62 -37.61
N TRP A 228 17.86 67.82 -36.44
CA TRP A 228 17.90 69.13 -35.77
C TRP A 228 19.00 70.06 -36.30
N LYS A 229 19.94 69.51 -37.08
CA LYS A 229 21.06 70.25 -37.67
C LYS A 229 20.76 70.79 -39.08
N TYR A 230 19.64 70.41 -39.69
CA TYR A 230 19.10 70.94 -40.94
C TYR A 230 17.87 71.81 -40.66
#